data_AF-A0A9W8DUY3-F1
#
_entry.id   AF-A0A9W8DUY3-F1
#
_cell.length_a   1.000
_cell.length_b   1.000
_cell.length_c   1.000
_cell.angle_alpha   90.00
_cell.angle_beta   90.00
_cell.angle_gamma   90.00
#
_symmetry.space_group_name_H-M   'P 1'
#
loop_
_entity.id
_entity.type
_entity.pdbx_description
1 polymer ?
#
loop_
_entity_poly.entity_id
_entity_poly.type
_entity_poly.pdbx_seq_one_letter_code
_entity_poly.pdbx_strand_id
1 'polypeptide(L)'
;MPQNDQQTGSTSAEVNNESTPLICQLASTSTEIEKGMTSIWQDFKEFIYRGDALSMAVGIIIGAAFNSIVKSLVDDVLSPPIGLLLKANFENAFLVIHQGTTIDASYHTIDQAQKDGAVTLNYGRFGQAVFTFLITGISVFFIMKVVHLFQSKKAASESQKCKICAKEISKKARRCPFCTSFTDLTIEENLHFALGK
;
A
#
# COMPACT_ATOMS: atom_id res chain seq x y z
N MET A 1 -10.31 -5.68 23.44
CA MET A 1 -10.60 -4.65 24.47
C MET A 1 -11.28 -5.34 25.64
N PRO A 2 -10.87 -5.07 26.88
CA PRO A 2 -11.05 -3.76 27.50
C PRO A 2 -9.74 -3.02 27.83
N GLN A 3 -9.90 -1.72 28.11
CA GLN A 3 -8.90 -0.72 28.51
C GLN A 3 -8.76 -0.67 30.05
N ASN A 4 -7.62 -0.24 30.60
CA ASN A 4 -7.40 1.14 31.08
C ASN A 4 -6.33 1.28 32.20
N ASP A 5 -5.42 2.24 31.97
CA ASP A 5 -4.72 3.20 32.86
C ASP A 5 -3.91 2.85 34.14
N GLN A 6 -2.69 3.39 34.09
CA GLN A 6 -1.90 4.13 35.11
C GLN A 6 -1.08 3.46 36.25
N GLN A 7 0.22 3.83 36.19
CA GLN A 7 1.18 4.13 37.26
C GLN A 7 1.94 3.00 37.97
N THR A 8 3.26 2.98 37.72
CA THR A 8 4.39 2.94 38.68
C THR A 8 5.66 3.02 37.80
N GLY A 9 6.53 4.02 37.86
CA GLY A 9 7.29 4.48 39.01
C GLY A 9 8.77 4.31 38.67
N SER A 10 9.46 5.36 38.23
CA SER A 10 10.92 5.40 38.21
C SER A 10 11.40 6.76 38.71
N THR A 11 11.58 6.79 40.03
CA THR A 11 12.60 7.57 40.75
C THR A 11 12.66 9.06 40.43
N SER A 12 11.74 9.82 41.01
CA SER A 12 12.02 11.19 41.42
C SER A 12 13.06 11.16 42.53
N ALA A 13 14.25 11.67 42.25
CA ALA A 13 15.20 12.05 43.29
C ALA A 13 14.58 13.21 44.08
N GLU A 14 14.26 12.96 45.35
CA GLU A 14 14.01 13.98 46.36
C GLU A 14 15.22 14.91 46.48
N VAL A 15 15.05 16.19 46.12
CA VAL A 15 15.89 17.28 46.62
C VAL A 15 14.94 18.30 47.25
N ASN A 16 14.75 18.15 48.55
CA ASN A 16 14.06 19.10 49.39
C ASN A 16 14.96 20.31 49.67
N ASN A 17 14.31 21.47 49.78
CA ASN A 17 14.66 22.62 50.60
C ASN A 17 15.35 23.84 49.93
N GLU A 18 14.53 24.91 49.88
CA GLU A 18 14.77 26.36 49.90
C GLU A 18 15.95 27.00 49.14
N SER A 19 15.57 27.97 48.30
CA SER A 19 16.39 29.07 47.73
C SER A 19 17.01 28.89 46.34
N THR A 20 16.35 28.21 45.40
CA THR A 20 16.66 28.47 43.96
C THR A 20 15.97 29.77 43.53
N PRO A 21 16.71 30.81 43.10
CA PRO A 21 16.11 32.07 42.68
C PRO A 21 15.23 31.86 41.44
N LEU A 22 14.11 32.59 41.38
CA LEU A 22 13.13 32.65 40.26
C LEU A 22 13.76 32.79 38.86
N ILE A 23 15.03 33.21 38.80
CA ILE A 23 15.84 33.34 37.58
C ILE A 23 16.06 31.98 36.87
N CYS A 24 16.06 30.85 37.58
CA CYS A 24 16.29 29.53 36.95
C CYS A 24 15.02 28.87 36.37
N GLN A 25 13.81 29.19 36.85
CA GLN A 25 12.55 28.66 36.31
C GLN A 25 12.15 29.31 34.97
N LEU A 26 12.64 30.52 34.69
CA LEU A 26 12.44 31.21 33.41
C LEU A 26 13.44 30.77 32.34
N ALA A 27 14.57 30.19 32.75
CA ALA A 27 15.57 29.65 31.84
C ALA A 27 15.15 28.29 31.24
N SER A 28 14.44 27.45 31.99
CA SER A 28 13.96 26.15 31.49
C SER A 28 12.77 26.26 30.52
N THR A 29 11.97 27.33 30.61
CA THR A 29 10.77 27.52 29.78
C THR A 29 11.05 28.10 28.39
N SER A 30 12.18 28.78 28.20
CA SER A 30 12.55 29.35 26.89
C SER A 30 13.32 28.36 25.98
N THR A 31 13.92 27.30 26.55
CA THR A 31 14.72 26.32 25.79
C THR A 31 13.94 25.14 25.20
N GLU A 32 12.66 24.96 25.54
CA GLU A 32 11.85 23.86 25.01
C GLU A 32 11.30 24.12 23.60
N ILE A 33 11.15 25.38 23.18
CA ILE A 33 10.54 25.71 21.89
C ILE A 33 11.52 25.51 20.71
N GLU A 34 12.83 25.71 20.90
CA GLU A 34 13.83 25.45 19.84
C GLU A 34 14.12 23.95 19.65
N LYS A 35 14.00 23.14 20.71
CA LYS A 35 14.19 21.67 20.65
C LYS A 35 13.01 20.94 19.99
N GLY A 36 11.81 21.54 19.96
CA GLY A 36 10.61 20.92 19.39
C GLY A 36 10.71 20.67 17.87
N MET A 37 11.40 21.53 17.12
CA MET A 37 11.49 21.41 15.66
C MET A 37 12.55 20.39 15.23
N THR A 38 13.67 20.29 15.96
CA THR A 38 14.60 19.17 15.82
C THR A 38 14.00 17.86 16.32
N SER A 39 13.14 17.90 17.35
CA SER A 39 12.44 16.71 17.87
C SER A 39 11.52 16.13 16.80
N ILE A 40 10.62 16.92 16.21
CA ILE A 40 9.66 16.39 15.21
C ILE A 40 10.38 15.76 14.01
N TRP A 41 11.51 16.32 13.57
CA TRP A 41 12.30 15.72 12.49
C TRP A 41 13.01 14.43 12.91
N GLN A 42 13.52 14.36 14.14
CA GLN A 42 14.08 13.14 14.72
C GLN A 42 12.99 12.07 14.90
N ASP A 43 11.82 12.46 15.40
CA ASP A 43 10.64 11.61 15.60
C ASP A 43 10.08 11.11 14.25
N PHE A 44 10.08 11.95 13.22
CA PHE A 44 9.70 11.58 11.86
C PHE A 44 10.70 10.61 11.23
N LYS A 45 11.99 10.84 11.45
CA LYS A 45 13.06 9.94 11.02
C LYS A 45 12.95 8.57 11.72
N GLU A 46 12.76 8.56 13.04
CA GLU A 46 12.49 7.37 13.86
C GLU A 46 11.21 6.63 13.41
N PHE A 47 10.20 7.37 12.94
CA PHE A 47 8.96 6.83 12.41
C PHE A 47 9.14 6.15 11.04
N ILE A 48 9.88 6.78 10.11
CA ILE A 48 10.21 6.18 8.81
C ILE A 48 11.05 4.90 8.98
N TYR A 49 12.02 4.90 9.89
CA TYR A 49 12.87 3.74 10.15
C TYR A 49 12.14 2.56 10.79
N ARG A 50 10.96 2.78 11.36
CA ARG A 50 10.11 1.73 11.90
C ARG A 50 9.59 0.75 10.83
N GLY A 51 9.78 1.07 9.54
CA GLY A 51 9.62 0.14 8.39
C GLY A 51 8.17 -0.14 7.98
N ASP A 52 7.26 -0.25 8.94
CA ASP A 52 5.84 -0.48 8.74
C ASP A 52 5.19 0.62 7.87
N ALA A 53 5.42 1.89 8.23
CA ALA A 53 4.90 3.04 7.50
C ALA A 53 5.49 3.18 6.08
N LEU A 54 6.79 2.88 5.92
CA LEU A 54 7.47 3.01 4.63
C LEU A 54 6.93 2.01 3.60
N SER A 55 6.69 0.76 4.02
CA SER A 55 6.18 -0.29 3.13
C SER A 55 4.77 0.03 2.60
N MET A 56 3.91 0.58 3.47
CA MET A 56 2.57 1.02 3.11
C MET A 56 2.58 2.26 2.22
N ALA A 57 3.42 3.25 2.54
CA ALA A 57 3.55 4.47 1.76
C ALA A 57 3.99 4.20 0.31
N VAL A 58 5.00 3.34 0.13
CA VAL A 58 5.46 2.94 -1.21
C VAL A 58 4.34 2.22 -1.97
N GLY A 59 3.55 1.37 -1.31
CA GLY A 59 2.40 0.69 -1.91
C GLY A 59 1.34 1.65 -2.46
N ILE A 60 1.00 2.71 -1.70
CA ILE A 60 0.01 3.71 -2.13
C ILE A 60 0.50 4.52 -3.33
N ILE A 61 1.76 4.96 -3.31
CA ILE A 61 2.36 5.77 -4.38
C ILE A 61 2.40 4.97 -5.70
N ILE A 62 2.87 3.72 -5.64
CA ILE A 62 2.91 2.83 -6.82
C ILE A 62 1.49 2.53 -7.30
N GLY A 63 0.55 2.29 -6.38
CA GLY A 63 -0.86 2.05 -6.71
C GLY A 63 -1.52 3.23 -7.43
N ALA A 64 -1.27 4.46 -6.96
CA ALA A 64 -1.79 5.67 -7.59
C ALA A 64 -1.21 5.91 -9.00
N ALA A 65 0.10 5.72 -9.16
CA ALA A 65 0.77 5.85 -10.46
C ALA A 65 0.26 4.81 -11.46
N PHE A 66 0.12 3.54 -11.04
CA PHE A 66 -0.41 2.48 -11.90
C PHE A 66 -1.86 2.75 -12.32
N ASN A 67 -2.72 3.19 -11.39
CA ASN A 67 -4.09 3.54 -11.73
C ASN A 67 -4.18 4.68 -12.75
N SER A 68 -3.28 5.66 -12.71
CA SER A 68 -3.19 6.74 -13.70
C SER A 68 -2.81 6.22 -15.10
N ILE A 69 -1.90 5.25 -15.19
CA ILE A 69 -1.53 4.60 -16.45
C ILE A 69 -2.72 3.83 -17.04
N VAL A 70 -3.42 3.05 -16.21
CA VAL A 70 -4.62 2.31 -16.66
C VAL A 70 -5.70 3.28 -17.11
N LYS A 71 -5.95 4.35 -16.35
CA LYS A 71 -6.92 5.39 -16.73
C LYS A 71 -6.58 6.03 -18.08
N SER A 72 -5.33 6.39 -18.33
CA SER A 72 -4.90 6.98 -19.62
C SER A 72 -5.06 5.98 -20.77
N LEU A 73 -4.80 4.69 -20.54
CA LEU A 73 -5.06 3.65 -21.53
C LEU A 73 -6.55 3.57 -21.91
N VAL A 74 -7.45 3.63 -20.91
CA VAL A 74 -8.88 3.58 -21.17
C VAL A 74 -9.36 4.85 -21.88
N ASP A 75 -8.94 6.00 -21.39
CA ASP A 75 -9.42 7.30 -21.86
C ASP A 75 -8.84 7.66 -23.23
N ASP A 76 -7.55 7.43 -23.47
CA ASP A 76 -6.86 7.87 -24.69
C ASP A 76 -6.84 6.79 -25.79
N VAL A 77 -6.91 5.51 -25.44
CA VAL A 77 -6.79 4.41 -26.43
C VAL A 77 -8.11 3.70 -26.67
N LEU A 78 -8.92 3.45 -25.63
CA LEU A 78 -10.20 2.75 -25.81
C LEU A 78 -11.35 3.70 -26.14
N SER A 79 -11.42 4.88 -25.51
CA SER A 79 -12.52 5.82 -25.73
C SER A 79 -12.66 6.29 -27.19
N PRO A 80 -11.59 6.68 -27.92
CA PRO A 80 -11.76 7.22 -29.28
C PRO A 80 -12.33 6.21 -30.29
N PRO A 81 -11.87 4.95 -30.36
CA PRO A 81 -12.50 3.93 -31.21
C PRO A 81 -13.97 3.68 -30.88
N ILE A 82 -14.31 3.62 -29.60
CA ILE A 82 -15.69 3.34 -29.15
C ILE A 82 -16.59 4.56 -29.43
N GLY A 83 -16.07 5.78 -29.25
CA GLY A 83 -16.75 7.02 -29.58
C GLY A 83 -16.99 7.20 -31.08
N LEU A 84 -16.07 6.73 -31.94
CA LEU A 84 -16.25 6.76 -33.38
C LEU A 84 -17.34 5.78 -33.85
N LEU A 85 -17.40 4.58 -33.25
CA LEU A 85 -18.41 3.57 -33.59
C LEU A 85 -19.84 4.00 -33.16
N LEU A 86 -19.97 4.68 -32.02
CA LEU A 86 -21.27 5.09 -31.49
C LEU A 86 -21.64 6.54 -31.84
N LYS A 87 -20.81 7.21 -32.64
CA LYS A 87 -21.02 8.59 -33.13
C LYS A 87 -21.31 9.59 -32.00
N ALA A 88 -20.89 9.26 -30.77
CA ALA A 88 -21.15 9.99 -29.55
C ALA A 88 -19.96 9.76 -28.61
N ASN A 89 -19.36 10.86 -28.13
CA ASN A 89 -18.36 10.81 -27.08
C ASN A 89 -19.05 10.41 -25.77
N PHE A 90 -18.76 9.21 -25.26
CA PHE A 90 -19.33 8.72 -24.00
C PHE A 90 -19.12 9.71 -22.85
N GLU A 91 -17.98 10.37 -22.81
CA GLU A 91 -17.67 11.35 -21.76
C GLU A 91 -18.60 12.57 -21.79
N ASN A 92 -19.08 12.98 -22.98
CA ASN A 92 -20.00 14.10 -23.18
C ASN A 92 -21.47 13.67 -23.25
N ALA A 93 -21.78 12.44 -22.83
CA ALA A 93 -23.15 11.98 -22.70
C ALA A 93 -23.72 12.48 -21.35
N PHE A 94 -24.49 13.56 -21.39
CA PHE A 94 -25.14 14.14 -20.22
C PHE A 94 -26.61 14.46 -20.49
N LEU A 95 -27.41 14.38 -19.44
CA LEU A 95 -28.81 14.79 -19.43
C LEU A 95 -28.92 16.08 -18.63
N VAL A 96 -29.38 17.17 -19.25
CA VAL A 96 -29.62 18.43 -18.54
C VAL A 96 -30.95 18.33 -17.81
N ILE A 97 -30.94 18.40 -16.47
CA ILE A 97 -32.16 18.32 -15.66
C ILE A 97 -32.72 19.73 -15.40
N HIS A 98 -31.84 20.70 -15.19
CA HIS A 98 -32.18 22.12 -15.14
C HIS A 98 -31.33 22.90 -16.13
N GLN A 99 -32.00 23.52 -17.10
CA GLN A 99 -31.37 24.48 -18.00
C GLN A 99 -30.89 25.70 -17.21
N GLY A 100 -29.66 26.14 -17.50
CA GLY A 100 -29.08 27.36 -16.94
C GLY A 100 -29.72 28.63 -17.54
N THR A 101 -29.02 29.74 -17.47
CA THR A 101 -29.52 31.08 -17.86
C THR A 101 -29.79 31.28 -19.35
N THR A 102 -29.47 30.31 -20.22
CA THR A 102 -29.77 30.35 -21.66
C THR A 102 -30.72 29.22 -22.05
N ILE A 103 -31.85 29.59 -22.67
CA ILE A 103 -32.96 28.67 -23.00
C ILE A 103 -32.70 27.89 -24.32
N ASP A 104 -31.71 28.30 -25.13
CA ASP A 104 -31.47 27.75 -26.48
C ASP A 104 -30.01 27.30 -26.76
N ALA A 105 -29.17 27.10 -25.74
CA ALA A 105 -27.81 26.62 -25.96
C ALA A 105 -27.76 25.09 -25.97
N SER A 106 -27.65 24.49 -27.17
CA SER A 106 -27.24 23.10 -27.30
C SER A 106 -25.80 22.97 -26.78
N TYR A 107 -25.65 22.49 -25.55
CA TYR A 107 -24.34 22.29 -24.94
C TYR A 107 -23.64 21.12 -25.63
N HIS A 108 -22.49 21.37 -26.24
CA HIS A 108 -21.69 20.32 -26.88
C HIS A 108 -20.71 19.65 -25.91
N THR A 109 -20.42 20.28 -24.77
CA THR A 109 -19.51 19.74 -23.75
C THR A 109 -20.03 20.00 -22.33
N ILE A 110 -19.65 19.12 -21.41
CA ILE A 110 -20.07 19.18 -20.00
C ILE A 110 -19.49 20.43 -19.30
N ASP A 111 -18.30 20.86 -19.69
CA ASP A 111 -17.62 22.03 -19.11
C ASP A 111 -18.33 23.35 -19.43
N GLN A 112 -19.08 23.41 -20.53
CA GLN A 112 -19.89 24.60 -20.87
C GLN A 112 -21.17 24.62 -20.04
N ALA A 113 -21.85 23.49 -19.93
CA ALA A 113 -23.07 23.37 -19.12
C ALA A 113 -22.82 23.66 -17.62
N GLN A 114 -21.66 23.25 -17.09
CA GLN A 114 -21.29 23.54 -15.70
C GLN A 114 -20.96 25.01 -15.44
N LYS A 115 -20.39 25.73 -16.42
CA LYS A 115 -20.10 27.17 -16.31
C LYS A 115 -21.35 28.03 -16.31
N ASP A 116 -22.38 27.59 -17.02
CA ASP A 116 -23.67 28.28 -17.10
C ASP A 116 -24.62 27.92 -15.93
N GLY A 117 -24.12 27.15 -14.95
CA GLY A 117 -24.86 26.76 -13.76
C GLY A 117 -25.98 25.74 -14.03
N ALA A 118 -25.98 25.11 -15.21
CA ALA A 118 -26.93 24.06 -15.53
C ALA A 118 -26.62 22.80 -14.70
N VAL A 119 -27.65 22.22 -14.09
CA VAL A 119 -27.50 20.97 -13.35
C VAL A 119 -27.61 19.83 -14.34
N THR A 120 -26.47 19.21 -14.67
CA THR A 120 -26.39 18.09 -15.60
C THR A 120 -26.13 16.77 -14.88
N LEU A 121 -26.85 15.72 -15.30
CA LEU A 121 -26.61 14.34 -14.89
C LEU A 121 -25.68 13.69 -15.92
N ASN A 122 -24.41 13.56 -15.54
CA ASN A 122 -23.32 13.11 -16.39
C ASN A 122 -23.16 11.58 -16.33
N TYR A 123 -24.12 10.84 -16.90
CA TYR A 123 -24.06 9.38 -16.94
C TYR A 123 -22.89 8.85 -17.76
N GLY A 124 -22.40 9.64 -18.71
CA GLY A 124 -21.19 9.37 -19.48
C GLY A 124 -19.93 9.14 -18.64
N ARG A 125 -19.61 10.09 -17.75
CA ARG A 125 -18.47 9.99 -16.83
C ARG A 125 -18.62 8.87 -15.82
N PHE A 126 -19.86 8.59 -15.39
CA PHE A 126 -20.13 7.45 -14.53
C PHE A 126 -19.83 6.12 -15.24
N GLY A 127 -20.30 5.95 -16.48
CA GLY A 127 -20.00 4.77 -17.28
C GLY A 127 -18.49 4.58 -17.47
N GLN A 128 -17.78 5.64 -17.84
CA GLN A 128 -16.32 5.64 -17.97
C GLN A 128 -15.62 5.22 -16.67
N ALA A 129 -16.04 5.74 -15.52
CA ALA A 129 -15.49 5.34 -14.22
C ALA A 129 -15.72 3.84 -13.90
N VAL A 130 -16.90 3.31 -14.22
CA VAL A 130 -17.22 1.88 -14.06
C VAL A 130 -16.34 1.03 -14.98
N PHE A 131 -16.15 1.43 -16.24
CA PHE A 131 -15.27 0.73 -17.18
C PHE A 131 -13.82 0.72 -16.71
N THR A 132 -13.28 1.87 -16.28
CA THR A 132 -11.92 1.96 -15.72
C THR A 132 -11.77 1.10 -14.48
N PHE A 133 -12.76 1.07 -13.58
CA PHE A 133 -12.75 0.18 -12.43
C PHE A 133 -12.68 -1.30 -12.82
N LEU A 134 -13.49 -1.72 -13.80
CA LEU A 134 -13.50 -3.11 -14.29
C LEU A 134 -12.16 -3.51 -14.91
N ILE A 135 -11.59 -2.65 -15.75
CA ILE A 135 -10.30 -2.89 -16.43
C ILE A 135 -9.16 -2.88 -15.41
N THR A 136 -9.13 -1.93 -14.47
CA THR A 136 -8.12 -1.89 -13.40
C THR A 136 -8.19 -3.16 -12.55
N GLY A 137 -9.39 -3.61 -12.16
CA GLY A 137 -9.57 -4.86 -11.41
C GLY A 137 -9.03 -6.10 -12.15
N ILE A 138 -9.35 -6.22 -13.45
CA ILE A 138 -8.82 -7.29 -14.30
C ILE A 138 -7.30 -7.19 -14.41
N SER A 139 -6.74 -6.00 -14.62
CA SER A 139 -5.29 -5.81 -14.77
C SER A 139 -4.52 -6.25 -13.52
N VAL A 140 -5.00 -5.89 -12.32
CA VAL A 140 -4.38 -6.30 -11.05
C VAL A 140 -4.47 -7.81 -10.87
N PHE A 141 -5.58 -8.44 -11.26
CA PHE A 141 -5.72 -9.90 -11.23
C PHE A 141 -4.69 -10.60 -12.12
N PHE A 142 -4.45 -10.11 -13.33
CA PHE A 142 -3.43 -10.65 -14.22
C PHE A 142 -2.02 -10.53 -13.61
N ILE A 143 -1.68 -9.37 -13.04
CA ILE A 143 -0.39 -9.16 -12.36
C ILE A 143 -0.22 -10.15 -11.20
N MET A 144 -1.24 -10.29 -10.34
CA MET A 144 -1.19 -11.25 -9.24
C MET A 144 -1.04 -12.69 -9.74
N LYS A 145 -1.71 -13.06 -10.84
CA LYS A 145 -1.58 -14.39 -11.44
C LYS A 145 -0.18 -14.64 -12.00
N VAL A 146 0.43 -13.64 -12.63
CA VAL A 146 1.82 -13.69 -13.11
C VAL A 146 2.78 -13.85 -11.93
N VAL A 147 2.61 -13.06 -10.86
CA VAL A 147 3.41 -13.16 -9.65
C VAL A 147 3.26 -14.53 -8.98
N HIS A 148 2.05 -15.05 -8.82
CA HIS A 148 1.82 -16.42 -8.32
C HIS A 148 2.48 -17.48 -9.21
N LEU A 149 2.45 -17.32 -10.53
CA LEU A 149 3.11 -18.23 -11.47
C LEU A 149 4.64 -18.20 -11.34
N PHE A 150 5.24 -17.04 -11.09
CA PHE A 150 6.68 -16.91 -10.87
C PHE A 150 7.12 -17.35 -9.47
N GLN A 151 6.32 -17.08 -8.45
CA GLN A 151 6.61 -17.50 -7.08
C GLN A 151 6.46 -19.02 -6.92
N SER A 152 5.50 -19.67 -7.59
CA SER A 152 5.42 -21.15 -7.56
C SER A 152 6.66 -21.81 -8.19
N LYS A 153 7.27 -21.18 -9.20
CA LYS A 153 8.52 -21.64 -9.81
C LYS A 153 9.75 -21.43 -8.92
N LYS A 154 9.81 -20.35 -8.14
CA LYS A 154 10.93 -20.06 -7.24
C LYS A 154 10.82 -20.78 -5.89
N ALA A 155 9.63 -20.81 -5.28
CA ALA A 155 9.36 -21.51 -4.02
C ALA A 155 9.55 -23.03 -4.12
N ALA A 156 9.29 -23.62 -5.28
CA ALA A 156 9.56 -25.04 -5.53
C ALA A 156 11.06 -25.37 -5.68
N SER A 157 11.97 -24.39 -5.72
CA SER A 157 13.38 -24.65 -6.06
C SER A 157 14.38 -24.50 -4.91
N GLU A 158 14.04 -23.84 -3.79
CA GLU A 158 15.08 -23.55 -2.78
C GLU A 158 14.83 -24.04 -1.35
N SER A 159 13.60 -24.19 -0.85
CA SER A 159 13.39 -24.60 0.56
C SER A 159 12.70 -25.97 0.69
N GLN A 160 13.20 -26.78 1.63
CA GLN A 160 12.56 -27.99 2.13
C GLN A 160 12.51 -27.92 3.66
N LYS A 161 11.44 -28.44 4.27
CA LYS A 161 11.32 -28.53 5.72
C LYS A 161 12.13 -29.71 6.24
N CYS A 162 12.89 -29.50 7.32
CA CYS A 162 13.57 -30.57 8.04
C CYS A 162 12.58 -31.54 8.68
N LYS A 163 12.80 -32.86 8.56
CA LYS A 163 11.93 -33.87 9.20
C LYS A 163 12.01 -33.88 10.73
N ILE A 164 13.14 -33.47 11.30
CA ILE A 164 13.37 -33.52 12.76
C ILE A 164 12.93 -32.22 13.44
N CYS A 165 13.35 -31.07 12.92
CA CYS A 165 13.09 -29.77 13.56
C CYS A 165 12.03 -28.91 12.87
N ALA A 166 11.44 -29.36 11.77
CA ALA A 166 10.40 -28.67 10.97
C ALA A 166 10.78 -27.27 10.42
N LYS A 167 12.00 -26.79 10.66
CA LYS A 167 12.51 -25.52 10.12
C LYS A 167 12.87 -25.67 8.63
N GLU A 168 12.76 -24.57 7.90
CA GLU A 168 13.08 -24.52 6.47
C GLU A 168 14.59 -24.46 6.24
N ILE A 169 15.06 -25.30 5.31
CA ILE A 169 16.48 -25.48 4.97
C ILE A 169 16.60 -25.50 3.44
N SER A 170 17.73 -25.03 2.92
CA SER A 170 18.03 -25.13 1.49
C SER A 170 18.07 -26.59 1.00
N LYS A 171 17.54 -26.85 -0.20
CA LYS A 171 17.55 -28.19 -0.85
C LYS A 171 18.93 -28.83 -0.98
N LYS A 172 20.01 -28.05 -0.95
CA LYS A 172 21.40 -28.53 -1.10
C LYS A 172 22.14 -28.73 0.23
N ALA A 173 21.52 -28.43 1.37
CA ALA A 173 22.20 -28.57 2.66
C ALA A 173 22.35 -30.04 3.04
N ARG A 174 23.58 -30.48 3.37
CA ARG A 174 23.87 -31.83 3.90
C ARG A 174 23.63 -31.96 5.41
N ARG A 175 23.60 -30.84 6.13
CA ARG A 175 23.29 -30.77 7.55
C ARG A 175 22.35 -29.60 7.82
N CYS A 176 21.42 -29.81 8.75
CA CYS A 176 20.58 -28.75 9.24
C CYS A 176 21.39 -27.77 10.11
N PRO A 177 21.34 -26.45 9.86
CA PRO A 177 22.01 -25.46 10.72
C PRO A 177 21.36 -25.30 12.10
N PHE A 178 20.10 -25.72 12.27
CA PHE A 178 19.36 -25.54 13.52
C PHE A 178 19.44 -26.75 14.48
N CYS A 179 19.43 -27.97 13.95
CA CYS A 179 19.46 -29.20 14.75
C CYS A 179 20.64 -30.11 14.46
N THR A 180 21.55 -29.69 13.56
CA THR A 180 22.79 -30.39 13.20
C THR A 180 22.61 -31.80 12.63
N SER A 181 21.36 -32.26 12.50
CA SER A 181 21.03 -33.57 11.96
C SER A 181 21.30 -33.60 10.46
N PHE A 182 21.65 -34.78 9.98
CA PHE A 182 21.75 -35.04 8.56
C PHE A 182 20.36 -34.94 7.93
N THR A 183 20.27 -34.19 6.84
CA THR A 183 19.05 -33.94 6.06
C THR A 183 18.87 -34.95 4.93
N ASP A 184 19.69 -36.02 4.92
CA ASP A 184 19.88 -36.90 3.78
C ASP A 184 18.57 -37.57 3.34
N LEU A 185 18.16 -37.22 2.12
CA LEU A 185 17.03 -37.75 1.39
C LEU A 185 17.44 -38.95 0.50
N THR A 186 18.58 -39.62 0.78
CA THR A 186 19.01 -40.85 0.08
C THR A 186 19.04 -42.11 0.95
N ILE A 187 18.39 -42.09 2.12
CA ILE A 187 18.32 -43.26 3.00
C ILE A 187 17.54 -44.42 2.35
N GLU A 188 16.58 -44.18 1.45
CA GLU A 188 15.85 -45.29 0.79
C GLU A 188 16.76 -46.13 -0.14
N GLU A 189 17.77 -45.53 -0.78
CA GLU A 189 18.66 -46.28 -1.69
C GLU A 189 19.78 -46.99 -0.91
N ASN A 190 20.29 -46.38 0.17
CA ASN A 190 21.38 -46.95 0.96
C ASN A 190 20.91 -47.92 2.07
N LEU A 191 19.64 -47.88 2.49
CA LEU A 191 19.10 -48.87 3.43
C LEU A 191 18.87 -50.24 2.76
N HIS A 192 18.65 -50.27 1.44
CA HIS A 192 18.61 -51.52 0.66
C HIS A 192 20.00 -52.16 0.54
N PHE A 193 21.07 -51.36 0.47
CA PHE A 193 22.44 -51.86 0.44
C PHE A 193 22.93 -52.35 1.82
N ALA A 194 22.46 -51.73 2.91
CA ALA A 194 22.84 -52.11 4.27
C ALA A 194 22.09 -53.34 4.82
N LEU A 195 20.91 -53.67 4.29
CA LEU A 195 20.11 -54.82 4.75
C LEU A 195 20.30 -56.11 3.94
N GLY A 196 21.26 -56.15 3.00
CA GLY A 196 21.76 -57.40 2.41
C GLY A 196 20.66 -58.40 2.02
N LYS A 197 19.66 -57.94 1.25
CA LYS A 197 18.69 -58.79 0.57
C LYS A 197 18.67 -58.48 -0.91
#